data_AF-A0A2V7FP29-F1
#
_entry.id   AF-A0A2V7FP29-F1
#
_cell.length_a   1.000
_cell.length_b   1.000
_cell.length_c   1.000
_cell.angle_alpha   90.00
_cell.angle_beta   90.00
_cell.angle_gamma   90.00
#
_symmetry.space_group_name_H-M   'P 1'
#
loop_
_entity.id
_entity.type
_entity.pdbx_description
1 polymer ?
#
loop_
_entity_poly.entity_id
_entity_poly.type
_entity_poly.pdbx_seq_one_letter_code
_entity_poly.pdbx_strand_id
1 'polypeptide(L)'
;MSSGVTPELRWHAVGRRKVGVARVYLTPGSGKWNINGRTLGDYFPRPSLVSHIQQPFTATDTLGAFDVRALCRGGGVTGQAGALRLAIARALCL
;
A
#
# COMPACT_ATOMS: atom_id res chain seq x y z
N MET A 1 20.41 -16.64 -11.94
CA MET A 1 20.14 -16.21 -10.56
C MET A 1 18.66 -16.36 -10.27
N SER A 2 18.28 -17.50 -9.71
CA SER A 2 16.92 -17.74 -9.21
C SER A 2 16.74 -17.06 -7.86
N SER A 3 15.63 -16.36 -7.69
CA SER A 3 14.95 -16.28 -6.41
C SER A 3 13.46 -16.30 -6.76
N GLY A 4 12.86 -17.45 -6.49
CA GLY A 4 11.44 -17.69 -6.67
C GLY A 4 10.62 -16.64 -5.96
N VAL A 5 9.60 -16.15 -6.63
CA VAL A 5 8.59 -15.32 -6.01
C VAL A 5 7.33 -16.17 -6.02
N THR A 6 7.17 -16.89 -4.91
CA THR A 6 6.08 -17.82 -4.60
C THR A 6 4.72 -17.18 -4.91
N PRO A 7 3.81 -17.86 -5.64
CA PRO A 7 2.43 -17.46 -5.77
C PRO A 7 1.68 -17.95 -4.53
N GLU A 8 2.00 -17.39 -3.37
CA GLU A 8 1.33 -17.74 -2.11
C GLU A 8 0.49 -16.55 -1.71
N LEU A 9 -0.83 -16.71 -1.86
CA LEU A 9 -1.91 -15.80 -1.48
C LEU A 9 -1.57 -14.29 -1.50
N ARG A 10 -1.86 -13.64 -2.64
CA ARG A 10 -1.71 -12.19 -2.80
C ARG A 10 -3.06 -11.54 -2.98
N TRP A 11 -3.47 -10.75 -2.00
CA TRP A 11 -4.60 -9.85 -2.20
C TRP A 11 -4.14 -8.68 -3.04
N HIS A 12 -4.75 -8.57 -4.23
CA HIS A 12 -4.48 -7.48 -5.15
C HIS A 12 -5.69 -6.55 -5.19
N ALA A 13 -5.44 -5.25 -5.07
CA ALA A 13 -6.46 -4.25 -5.29
C ALA A 13 -5.90 -2.99 -5.94
N VAL A 14 -6.81 -2.25 -6.56
CA VAL A 14 -6.52 -0.97 -7.20
C VAL A 14 -7.35 0.12 -6.55
N GLY A 15 -6.69 1.22 -6.21
CA GLY A 15 -7.30 2.44 -5.71
C GLY A 15 -7.03 3.59 -6.68
N ARG A 16 -8.03 4.44 -6.88
CA ARG A 16 -7.95 5.63 -7.73
C ARG A 16 -8.53 6.81 -6.97
N ARG A 17 -7.81 7.94 -6.91
CA ARG A 17 -8.29 9.19 -6.32
C ARG A 17 -7.75 10.38 -7.10
N LYS A 18 -8.65 11.27 -7.53
CA LYS A 18 -8.33 12.34 -8.49
C LYS A 18 -7.64 11.72 -9.73
N VAL A 19 -6.43 12.17 -10.05
CA VAL A 19 -5.60 11.66 -11.16
C VAL A 19 -4.64 10.55 -10.70
N GLY A 20 -4.57 10.26 -9.40
CA GLY A 20 -3.65 9.27 -8.83
C GLY A 20 -4.21 7.85 -8.88
N VAL A 21 -3.38 6.91 -9.33
CA VAL A 21 -3.68 5.47 -9.40
C VAL A 21 -2.66 4.71 -8.55
N ALA A 22 -3.14 3.86 -7.66
CA ALA A 22 -2.32 2.98 -6.82
C ALA A 22 -2.75 1.52 -7.04
N ARG A 23 -1.80 0.66 -7.36
CA ARG A 23 -1.97 -0.80 -7.39
C ARG A 23 -1.24 -1.38 -6.19
N VAL A 24 -1.93 -2.18 -5.38
CA VAL A 24 -1.41 -2.75 -4.15
C VAL A 24 -1.48 -4.26 -4.23
N TYR A 25 -0.43 -4.89 -3.72
CA TYR A 25 -0.35 -6.31 -3.43
C TYR A 25 -0.07 -6.44 -1.94
N LEU A 26 -0.95 -7.13 -1.22
CA LEU A 26 -0.76 -7.52 0.17
C LEU A 26 -0.35 -8.98 0.23
N THR A 27 0.63 -9.26 1.08
CA THR A 27 1.09 -10.60 1.43
C THR A 27 1.12 -10.69 2.95
N PRO A 28 0.68 -11.80 3.58
CA PRO A 28 0.87 -11.95 5.03
C PRO A 28 2.38 -11.98 5.34
N GLY A 29 2.82 -11.21 6.34
CA GLY A 29 4.25 -10.98 6.56
C GLY A 29 4.59 -10.11 7.77
N SER A 30 5.67 -9.34 7.64
CA SER A 30 6.35 -8.65 8.74
C SER A 30 6.02 -7.14 8.82
N GLY A 31 5.05 -6.65 8.06
CA GLY A 31 4.69 -5.23 8.04
C GLY A 31 5.61 -4.37 7.16
N LYS A 32 6.33 -4.95 6.20
CA LYS A 32 7.25 -4.23 5.32
C LYS A 32 6.48 -3.43 4.27
N TRP A 33 6.87 -2.17 4.09
CA TRP A 33 6.30 -1.29 3.08
C TRP A 33 7.27 -1.02 1.95
N ASN A 34 6.83 -1.31 0.72
CA ASN A 34 7.57 -0.99 -0.49
C ASN A 34 6.65 -0.26 -1.48
N ILE A 35 6.91 1.03 -1.71
CA ILE A 35 6.16 1.90 -2.62
C ILE A 35 7.10 2.32 -3.75
N ASN A 36 6.86 1.78 -4.94
CA ASN A 36 7.66 2.06 -6.14
C ASN A 36 9.19 1.89 -5.93
N GLY A 37 9.59 0.93 -5.09
CA GLY A 37 10.99 0.66 -4.76
C GLY A 37 11.53 1.43 -3.55
N ARG A 38 10.73 2.28 -2.90
CA ARG A 38 11.11 3.09 -1.74
C ARG A 38 10.29 2.72 -0.50
N THR A 39 10.76 3.11 0.68
CA THR A 39 10.00 2.92 1.93
C THR A 39 8.90 3.97 2.04
N LEU A 40 7.91 3.70 2.91
CA LEU A 40 6.75 4.59 3.06
C LEU A 40 7.14 6.00 3.55
N GLY A 41 8.09 6.12 4.48
CA GLY A 41 8.56 7.41 4.97
C GLY A 41 9.37 8.20 3.94
N ASP A 42 10.13 7.53 3.08
CA ASP A 42 10.90 8.18 2.02
C ASP A 42 10.00 8.67 0.87
N TYR A 43 8.98 7.89 0.52
CA TYR A 43 8.05 8.27 -0.54
C TYR A 43 7.05 9.36 -0.11
N PHE A 44 6.58 9.31 1.14
CA PHE A 44 5.66 10.28 1.71
C PHE A 44 6.33 11.07 2.85
N PRO A 45 6.94 12.23 2.56
CA PRO A 45 7.71 12.99 3.55
C PRO A 45 6.85 13.61 4.66
N ARG A 46 5.51 13.66 4.47
CA ARG A 46 4.59 14.25 5.45
C ARG A 46 4.01 13.16 6.35
N PRO A 47 4.19 13.24 7.68
CA PRO A 47 3.68 12.21 8.61
C PRO A 47 2.15 12.12 8.58
N SER A 48 1.45 13.22 8.32
CA SER A 48 -0.01 13.22 8.17
C SER A 48 -0.50 12.32 7.03
N LEU A 49 0.27 12.20 5.93
CA LEU A 49 -0.06 11.29 4.82
C LEU A 49 0.20 9.84 5.19
N VAL A 50 1.26 9.59 5.96
CA VAL A 50 1.59 8.25 6.48
C VAL A 50 0.47 7.74 7.38
N SER A 51 0.04 8.53 8.37
CA SER A 51 -1.08 8.17 9.24
C SER A 51 -2.37 7.93 8.45
N HIS A 52 -2.62 8.74 7.42
CA HIS A 52 -3.79 8.57 6.56
C HIS A 52 -3.75 7.27 5.73
N ILE A 53 -2.57 6.78 5.33
CA ILE A 53 -2.41 5.50 4.63
C ILE A 53 -2.56 4.31 5.59
N GLN A 54 -2.15 4.47 6.85
CA GLN A 54 -2.22 3.43 7.88
C GLN A 54 -3.62 3.25 8.48
N GLN A 55 -4.49 4.26 8.40
CA GLN A 55 -5.86 4.24 8.91
C GLN A 55 -6.66 2.94 8.62
N PRO A 56 -6.68 2.36 7.40
CA PRO A 56 -7.35 1.09 7.15
C PRO A 56 -6.78 -0.08 7.97
N PHE A 57 -5.47 -0.15 8.17
CA PHE A 57 -4.84 -1.19 9.00
C PHE A 57 -5.17 -1.01 10.49
N THR A 58 -5.28 0.25 10.94
CA THR A 58 -5.72 0.56 12.30
C THR A 58 -7.18 0.15 12.51
N ALA A 59 -8.05 0.40 11.53
CA ALA A 59 -9.47 0.07 11.63
C ALA A 59 -9.76 -1.44 11.69
N THR A 60 -8.87 -2.26 11.12
CA THR A 60 -8.97 -3.72 11.11
C THR A 60 -8.06 -4.40 12.14
N ASP A 61 -7.34 -3.63 12.98
CA ASP A 61 -6.33 -4.14 13.93
C ASP A 61 -5.28 -5.08 13.29
N THR A 62 -4.96 -4.87 12.02
CA THR A 62 -4.00 -5.68 11.25
C THR A 62 -2.66 -4.97 11.01
N LEU A 63 -2.37 -3.97 11.83
CA LEU A 63 -1.09 -3.26 11.80
C LEU A 63 0.08 -4.22 11.99
N GLY A 64 0.95 -4.31 11.00
CA GLY A 64 2.15 -5.15 11.03
C GLY A 64 1.95 -6.60 10.59
N ALA A 65 0.71 -7.03 10.31
CA ALA A 65 0.42 -8.40 9.87
C ALA A 65 0.69 -8.65 8.37
N PHE A 66 0.76 -7.58 7.57
CA PHE A 66 0.87 -7.68 6.11
C PHE A 66 2.05 -6.88 5.57
N ASP A 67 2.79 -7.48 4.65
CA ASP A 67 3.73 -6.79 3.78
C ASP A 67 2.95 -6.12 2.63
N VAL A 68 3.22 -4.82 2.44
CA VAL A 68 2.52 -3.97 1.47
C VAL A 68 3.48 -3.63 0.34
N ARG A 69 3.13 -4.05 -0.87
CA ARG A 69 3.86 -3.67 -2.08
C ARG A 69 2.94 -2.86 -2.99
N ALA A 70 3.30 -1.60 -3.22
CA ALA A 70 2.47 -0.66 -3.94
C ALA A 70 3.20 -0.02 -5.14
N LEU A 71 2.45 0.16 -6.22
CA LEU A 71 2.85 0.93 -7.41
C LEU A 71 1.90 2.10 -7.56
N CYS A 72 2.41 3.31 -7.32
CA CYS A 72 1.66 4.55 -7.43
C CYS A 72 2.11 5.31 -8.69
N ARG A 73 1.15 5.81 -9.47
CA ARG A 73 1.39 6.61 -10.68
C ARG A 73 0.36 7.74 -10.80
N GLY A 74 0.77 8.85 -11.40
CA GLY A 74 -0.10 10.00 -11.70
C GLY A 74 -0.41 10.90 -10.49
N GLY A 75 -0.78 12.15 -10.77
CA GLY A 75 -1.09 13.15 -9.74
C GLY A 75 0.08 13.51 -8.81
N GLY A 76 -0.22 14.21 -7.71
CA GLY A 76 0.74 14.53 -6.65
C GLY A 76 0.65 13.59 -5.45
N VAL A 77 1.58 13.73 -4.49
CA VAL A 77 1.73 12.87 -3.31
C VAL A 77 0.44 12.74 -2.47
N THR A 78 -0.34 13.81 -2.34
CA THR A 78 -1.60 13.80 -1.57
C THR A 78 -2.70 13.00 -2.26
N GLY A 79 -2.76 13.07 -3.60
CA GLY A 79 -3.69 12.28 -4.41
C GLY A 79 -3.32 10.80 -4.36
N GLN A 80 -2.03 10.50 -4.51
CA GLN A 80 -1.49 9.15 -4.45
C GLN A 80 -1.68 8.51 -3.07
N ALA A 81 -1.46 9.23 -1.97
CA ALA A 81 -1.70 8.73 -0.61
C ALA A 81 -3.17 8.31 -0.41
N GLY A 82 -4.11 9.10 -0.92
CA GLY A 82 -5.53 8.74 -0.86
C GLY A 82 -5.91 7.57 -1.77
N ALA A 83 -5.30 7.45 -2.95
CA ALA A 83 -5.48 6.30 -3.82
C ALA A 83 -4.93 5.02 -3.17
N LEU A 84 -3.77 5.13 -2.51
CA LEU A 84 -3.13 4.02 -1.80
C LEU A 84 -3.99 3.53 -0.62
N ARG A 85 -4.53 4.45 0.19
CA ARG A 85 -5.48 4.12 1.27
C ARG A 85 -6.66 3.31 0.76
N LEU A 86 -7.27 3.76 -0.35
CA LEU A 86 -8.43 3.07 -0.94
C LEU A 86 -8.06 1.68 -1.48
N ALA A 87 -6.87 1.54 -2.09
CA ALA A 87 -6.38 0.26 -2.56
C ALA A 87 -6.20 -0.73 -1.41
N ILE A 88 -5.58 -0.30 -0.31
CA ILE A 88 -5.37 -1.14 0.88
C ILE A 88 -6.71 -1.59 1.48
N ALA A 89 -7.64 -0.66 1.69
CA ALA A 89 -8.96 -0.99 2.24
C ALA A 89 -9.69 -2.04 1.38
N ARG A 90 -9.60 -1.93 0.06
CA ARG A 90 -10.17 -2.93 -0.87
C ARG A 90 -9.47 -4.28 -0.79
N ALA A 91 -8.14 -4.30 -0.65
CA ALA A 91 -7.40 -5.54 -0.52
C ALA A 91 -7.67 -6.26 0.80
N LEU A 92 -7.99 -5.53 1.88
CA LEU A 92 -8.36 -6.10 3.18
C LEU A 92 -9.79 -6.67 3.22
N CYS A 93 -10.69 -6.18 2.37
CA CYS A 93 -12.06 -6.69 2.29
C CYS A 93 -12.24 -7.92 1.40
N LEU A 94 -11.18 -8.37 0.71
CA LEU A 94 -11.18 -9.53 -0.17
C LEU A 94 -10.64 -10.76 0.55
#